data_AF-A0A495KYR2-F1
#
_entry.id   AF-A0A495KYR2-F1
#
_cell.length_a   1.000
_cell.length_b   1.000
_cell.length_c   1.000
_cell.angle_alpha   90.00
_cell.angle_beta   90.00
_cell.angle_gamma   90.00
#
_symmetry.space_group_name_H-M   'P 1'
#
loop_
_entity.id
_entity.type
_entity.pdbx_description
1 polymer ?
#
loop_
_entity_poly.entity_id
_entity_poly.type
_entity_poly.pdbx_seq_one_letter_code
_entity_poly.pdbx_strand_id
1 'polypeptide(L)' 'MTIWASDNRSGQVREALTMLLSQGVIDDFRIRPDEEFPFQVQVPAGLVPMTEHQAAHFALGATVAHFGRLARGEGDL' A
#
# COMPACT_ATOMS: atom_id res chain seq x y z
N MET A 1 -17.31 11.94 15.01
CA MET A 1 -15.91 11.56 14.75
C MET A 1 -15.88 10.56 13.62
N THR A 2 -15.57 11.02 12.42
CA THR A 2 -15.44 10.22 11.21
C THR A 2 -14.09 10.59 10.61
N ILE A 3 -12.99 10.08 11.20
CA ILE A 3 -11.63 10.22 10.63
C ILE A 3 -11.53 9.48 9.26
N TRP A 4 -12.56 8.73 8.89
CA TRP A 4 -12.61 7.82 7.74
C TRP A 4 -13.75 8.13 6.74
N ALA A 5 -14.29 9.35 6.71
CA ALA A 5 -15.37 9.70 5.77
C ALA A 5 -14.86 10.33 4.44
N SER A 6 -14.71 9.43 3.48
CA SER A 6 -14.94 9.49 2.02
C SER A 6 -14.22 10.47 1.08
N ASP A 7 -13.80 11.68 1.43
CA ASP A 7 -13.46 12.65 0.36
C ASP A 7 -12.01 12.60 -0.16
N ASN A 8 -11.12 11.83 0.47
CA ASN A 8 -9.72 11.74 0.03
C ASN A 8 -9.14 10.31 0.12
N ARG A 9 -9.94 9.30 -0.21
CA ARG A 9 -9.51 7.89 -0.08
C ARG A 9 -8.32 7.56 -0.98
N SER A 10 -8.29 8.06 -2.21
CA SER A 10 -7.13 7.94 -3.09
C SER A 10 -5.87 8.61 -2.54
N GLY A 11 -5.99 9.77 -1.88
CA GLY A 11 -4.86 10.40 -1.20
C GLY A 11 -4.36 9.57 -0.03
N GLN A 12 -5.25 8.98 0.76
CA GLN A 12 -4.87 8.09 1.86
C GLN A 12 -4.14 6.83 1.36
N VAL A 13 -4.62 6.23 0.26
CA VAL A 13 -3.94 5.08 -0.37
C VAL A 13 -2.55 5.48 -0.86
N ARG A 14 -2.41 6.65 -1.50
CA ARG A 14 -1.11 7.19 -1.92
C ARG A 14 -0.15 7.31 -0.73
N GLU A 15 -0.58 7.94 0.37
CA GLU A 15 0.27 8.10 1.56
C GLU A 15 0.70 6.75 2.13
N ALA A 16 -0.22 5.79 2.21
CA ALA A 16 0.09 4.45 2.70
C ALA A 16 1.11 3.73 1.79
N LEU A 17 0.97 3.83 0.46
CA LEU A 17 1.93 3.26 -0.49
C LEU A 17 3.31 3.96 -0.41
N THR A 18 3.34 5.28 -0.24
CA THR A 18 4.58 6.03 0.01
C THR A 18 5.29 5.55 1.26
N MET A 19 4.55 5.31 2.35
CA MET A 19 5.12 4.75 3.58
C MET A 19 5.72 3.37 3.32
N LEU A 20 4.99 2.46 2.67
CA LEU A 20 5.49 1.12 2.36
C LEU A 20 6.75 1.14 1.49
N LEU A 21 6.80 2.05 0.50
CA LEU A 21 7.98 2.25 -0.34
C LEU A 21 9.18 2.71 0.50
N SER A 22 8.99 3.68 1.39
CA SER A 22 10.07 4.18 2.27
C SER A 22 10.64 3.11 3.20
N GLN A 23 9.86 2.08 3.52
CA GLN A 23 10.26 0.95 4.37
C GLN A 23 10.79 -0.24 3.55
N GLY A 24 10.90 -0.10 2.23
CA GLY A 24 11.33 -1.18 1.33
C GLY A 24 10.37 -2.38 1.29
N VAL A 25 9.09 -2.17 1.63
CA VAL A 25 8.07 -3.24 1.61
C VAL A 25 7.56 -3.48 0.18
N ILE A 26 7.58 -2.43 -0.65
CA ILE A 26 7.30 -2.48 -2.08
C ILE A 26 8.46 -1.83 -2.83
N ASP A 27 8.63 -2.17 -4.11
CA ASP A 27 9.75 -1.70 -4.92
C ASP A 27 9.46 -0.35 -5.58
N ASP A 28 8.21 -0.11 -6.00
CA ASP A 28 7.74 1.14 -6.63
C ASP A 28 6.18 1.17 -6.67
N PHE A 29 5.58 2.31 -6.99
CA PHE A 29 4.18 2.38 -7.39
C PHE A 29 3.88 3.55 -8.32
N ARG A 30 2.83 3.40 -9.13
CA ARG A 30 2.29 4.46 -10.01
C ARG A 30 0.79 4.58 -9.85
N ILE A 31 0.28 5.81 -9.94
CA ILE A 31 -1.14 6.11 -9.88
C ILE A 31 -1.59 6.70 -11.22
N ARG A 32 -2.57 6.06 -11.85
CA ARG A 32 -3.15 6.41 -13.15
C ARG A 32 -4.67 6.53 -13.01
N PRO A 33 -5.20 7.69 -12.60
CA PRO A 33 -6.60 7.86 -12.20
C PRO A 33 -7.62 7.46 -13.27
N ASP A 34 -7.24 7.54 -14.54
CA ASP A 34 -8.11 7.31 -15.70
C ASP A 34 -8.13 5.84 -16.17
N GLU A 35 -7.42 4.93 -15.48
CA GLU A 35 -7.42 3.49 -15.79
C GLU A 35 -8.41 2.71 -14.91
N GLU A 36 -8.88 1.55 -15.39
CA GLU A 36 -9.73 0.62 -14.62
C GLU A 36 -9.06 0.19 -13.29
N PHE A 37 -7.74 0.07 -13.32
CA PHE A 37 -6.90 -0.28 -12.17
C PHE A 37 -5.88 0.83 -11.89
N PRO A 38 -6.31 1.91 -11.22
CA PRO A 38 -5.52 3.13 -11.14
C PRO A 38 -4.25 2.99 -10.30
N PHE A 39 -4.12 1.95 -9.45
CA PHE A 39 -2.95 1.76 -8.60
C PHE A 39 -2.11 0.60 -9.12
N GLN A 40 -0.93 0.89 -9.65
CA GLN A 40 0.02 -0.10 -10.13
C GLN A 40 1.17 -0.21 -9.13
N VAL A 41 1.22 -1.28 -8.34
CA VAL A 41 2.24 -1.48 -7.29
C VAL A 41 3.26 -2.51 -7.75
N GLN A 42 4.53 -2.16 -7.74
CA GLN A 42 5.63 -3.09 -8.03
C GLN A 42 6.07 -3.76 -6.73
N VAL A 43 6.05 -5.09 -6.73
CA VAL A 43 6.60 -5.94 -5.68
C VAL A 43 7.61 -6.91 -6.29
N PRO A 44 8.39 -7.65 -5.46
CA PRO A 44 9.39 -8.58 -6.00
C PRO A 44 8.79 -9.67 -6.90
N ALA A 45 7.52 -10.01 -6.71
CA ALA A 45 6.78 -10.97 -7.53
C ALA A 45 6.28 -10.40 -8.87
N GLY A 46 6.34 -9.09 -9.09
CA GLY A 46 5.88 -8.42 -10.31
C GLY A 46 4.99 -7.20 -10.05
N LEU A 47 4.43 -6.66 -11.13
CA LEU A 47 3.51 -5.52 -11.09
C LEU A 47 2.08 -5.99 -10.78
N VAL A 48 1.44 -5.37 -9.78
CA VAL A 48 0.08 -5.69 -9.34
C VAL A 48 -0.83 -4.49 -9.60
N PRO A 49 -1.69 -4.53 -10.65
CA PRO A 49 -2.70 -3.51 -10.89
C PRO A 49 -3.89 -3.70 -9.94
N MET A 50 -4.36 -2.60 -9.34
CA MET A 50 -5.40 -2.61 -8.31
C MET A 50 -6.36 -1.42 -8.46
N THR A 51 -7.61 -1.68 -8.10
CA THR A 51 -8.59 -0.63 -7.76
C THR A 51 -8.18 0.08 -6.47
N GLU A 52 -8.73 1.27 -6.20
CA GLU A 52 -8.51 1.98 -4.93
C GLU A 52 -8.83 1.10 -3.71
N HIS A 53 -9.92 0.34 -3.79
CA HIS A 53 -10.34 -0.52 -2.69
C HIS A 53 -9.36 -1.68 -2.45
N GLN A 54 -8.84 -2.29 -3.51
CA GLN A 54 -7.81 -3.34 -3.41
C GLN A 54 -6.49 -2.78 -2.90
N ALA A 55 -6.07 -1.61 -3.38
CA ALA A 55 -4.85 -0.95 -2.93
C ALA A 55 -4.90 -0.56 -1.45
N ALA A 56 -6.07 -0.13 -0.94
CA ALA A 56 -6.25 0.12 0.49
C ALA A 56 -6.07 -1.16 1.33
N HIS A 57 -6.63 -2.28 0.89
CA HIS A 57 -6.49 -3.57 1.58
C HIS A 57 -5.07 -4.12 1.48
N PHE A 58 -4.44 -3.98 0.32
CA PHE A 58 -3.04 -4.31 0.12
C PHE A 58 -2.16 -3.53 1.11
N ALA A 59 -2.35 -2.21 1.20
CA ALA A 59 -1.53 -1.38 2.07
C ALA A 59 -1.69 -1.75 3.55
N LEU A 60 -2.92 -2.03 3.98
CA LEU A 60 -3.20 -2.50 5.34
C LEU A 60 -2.57 -3.87 5.61
N GLY A 61 -2.73 -4.82 4.68
CA GLY A 61 -2.16 -6.16 4.80
C GLY A 61 -0.62 -6.16 4.82
N ALA A 62 0.01 -5.38 3.95
CA ALA A 62 1.46 -5.21 3.89
C ALA A 62 2.00 -4.58 5.18
N THR A 63 1.32 -3.55 5.71
CA THR A 63 1.65 -2.92 6.98
C THR A 63 1.60 -3.93 8.13
N VAL A 64 0.49 -4.67 8.25
CA VAL A 64 0.32 -5.69 9.30
C VAL A 64 1.37 -6.80 9.18
N ALA A 65 1.69 -7.25 7.97
CA ALA A 65 2.71 -8.28 7.76
C ALA A 65 4.11 -7.78 8.13
N HIS A 66 4.47 -6.56 7.73
CA HIS A 66 5.76 -5.96 8.03
C HIS A 66 5.96 -5.75 9.54
N PHE A 67 5.03 -5.07 10.21
CA PHE A 67 5.12 -4.87 11.66
C PHE A 67 4.95 -6.16 12.45
N GLY A 68 4.17 -7.13 11.94
CA GLY A 68 4.04 -8.44 12.55
C GLY A 68 5.36 -9.21 12.62
N ARG A 69 6.21 -9.11 11.59
CA ARG A 69 7.57 -9.68 11.62
C ARG A 69 8.46 -8.96 12.63
N LEU A 70 8.44 -7.62 12.63
CA LEU A 70 9.20 -6.82 13.60
C LEU A 70 8.83 -7.16 15.05
N ALA A 71 7.53 -7.26 15.34
CA ALA A 71 7.02 -7.59 16.67
C ALA A 71 7.43 -8.99 17.15
N ARG A 72 7.67 -9.94 16.22
CA ARG A 72 8.13 -11.29 16.53
C ARG A 72 9.66 -11.43 16.56
N GLY A 73 10.41 -10.36 16.28
CA GLY A 73 11.87 -10.41 16.17
C GLY A 73 12.36 -11.13 14.91
N GLU A 74 11.53 -11.21 13.88
CA GLU A 74 11.83 -11.87 12.58
C GLU A 74 12.31 -10.86 11.52
N GLY A 75 12.70 -9.65 11.94
CA GLY A 75 13.34 -8.67 11.06
C GLY A 75 14.85 -8.85 11.09
N ASP A 76 15.45 -9.24 9.97
CA ASP A 76 16.91 -9.30 9.84
C ASP A 76 17.52 -7.91 10.12
N LEU A 77 18.52 -7.88 11.02
CA LEU A 77 19.37 -6.72 11.31
C LEU A 77 20.42 -6.52 10.21
#